data_AF-A0A820MPE6-F1
#
_entry.id   AF-A0A820MPE6-F1
#
_cell.length_a   1.000
_cell.length_b   1.000
_cell.length_c   1.000
_cell.angle_alpha   90.00
_cell.angle_beta   90.00
_cell.angle_gamma   90.00
#
_symmetry.space_group_name_H-M   'P 1'
#
loop_
_entity.id
_entity.type
_entity.pdbx_description
1 polymer ?
#
loop_
_entity_poly.entity_id
_entity_poly.type
_entity_poly.pdbx_seq_one_letter_code
_entity_poly.pdbx_strand_id
1 'polypeptide(L)'
;MRNFIGGWTATYDSCMAQRAIVGYAVLRGFEITAYNIRINLTSSSSNEESHDPVVITDGNLIDTQVRDVERAWGVVYIDGFGNGYALIQMHVGVNVEFND
;
A
#
# COMPACT_ATOMS: atom_id res chain seq x y z
N MET A 1 -10.84 -7.61 5.49
CA MET A 1 -9.56 -7.07 4.96
C MET A 1 -9.17 -5.85 5.79
N ARG A 2 -7.88 -5.51 5.90
CA ARG A 2 -7.40 -4.29 6.58
C ARG A 2 -7.95 -3.05 5.85
N ASN A 3 -8.52 -2.10 6.57
CA ASN A 3 -9.02 -0.85 5.98
C ASN A 3 -7.87 0.06 5.55
N PHE A 4 -8.07 0.89 4.53
CA PHE A 4 -7.04 1.80 4.01
C PHE A 4 -6.63 2.86 5.04
N ILE A 5 -7.57 3.28 5.90
CA ILE A 5 -7.33 4.20 7.04
C ILE A 5 -6.85 3.48 8.31
N GLY A 6 -6.47 2.21 8.21
CA GLY A 6 -6.06 1.38 9.34
C GLY A 6 -7.21 0.65 10.03
N GLY A 7 -6.84 -0.34 10.85
CA GLY A 7 -7.81 -1.21 11.51
C GLY A 7 -8.53 -2.16 10.56
N TRP A 8 -9.64 -2.71 11.05
CA TRP A 8 -10.54 -3.64 10.36
C TRP A 8 -11.98 -3.15 10.50
N THR A 9 -12.92 -3.86 9.86
CA THR A 9 -14.34 -3.51 9.78
C THR A 9 -14.98 -3.20 11.14
N ALA A 10 -14.58 -3.90 12.20
CA ALA A 10 -15.06 -3.66 13.56
C ALA A 10 -13.90 -3.53 14.57
N THR A 11 -14.20 -2.97 15.75
CA THR A 11 -13.24 -2.82 16.85
C THR A 11 -12.70 -4.15 17.32
N TYR A 12 -13.56 -5.15 17.51
CA TYR A 12 -13.15 -6.48 17.96
C TYR A 12 -12.19 -7.14 16.96
N ASP A 13 -12.52 -7.08 15.67
CA ASP A 13 -11.68 -7.59 14.59
C ASP A 13 -10.33 -6.89 14.56
N SER A 14 -10.32 -5.58 14.80
CA SER A 14 -9.10 -4.79 14.84
C SER A 14 -8.17 -5.23 15.97
N CYS A 15 -8.71 -5.42 17.17
CA CYS A 15 -7.93 -5.89 18.32
C CYS A 15 -7.40 -7.31 18.11
N MET A 16 -8.21 -8.23 17.61
CA MET A 16 -7.79 -9.61 17.35
C MET A 16 -6.73 -9.68 16.25
N ALA A 17 -6.91 -8.95 15.15
CA ALA A 17 -5.96 -8.93 14.06
C ALA A 17 -4.62 -8.30 14.45
N GLN A 18 -4.64 -7.18 15.19
CA GLN A 18 -3.41 -6.57 15.71
C GLN A 18 -2.65 -7.53 16.63
N ARG A 19 -3.35 -8.24 17.53
CA ARG A 19 -2.71 -9.23 18.41
C ARG A 19 -2.03 -10.34 17.61
N ALA A 20 -2.67 -10.85 16.56
CA ALA A 20 -2.10 -11.89 15.70
C ALA A 20 -0.86 -11.39 14.94
N ILE A 21 -0.90 -10.17 14.40
CA ILE A 21 0.23 -9.55 13.68
C ILE A 21 1.43 -9.35 14.61
N VAL A 22 1.22 -8.83 15.81
CA VAL A 22 2.29 -8.65 16.80
C VAL A 22 2.88 -10.01 17.20
N GLY A 23 2.02 -11.01 17.44
CA GLY A 23 2.48 -12.37 17.76
C GLY A 23 3.36 -12.97 16.66
N TYR A 24 2.98 -12.79 15.39
CA TYR A 24 3.79 -13.22 14.26
C TYR A 24 5.10 -12.45 14.15
N ALA A 25 5.06 -11.12 14.28
CA ALA A 25 6.24 -10.26 14.18
C ALA A 25 7.28 -10.58 15.26
N VAL A 26 6.85 -10.87 16.50
CA VAL A 26 7.76 -11.30 17.57
C VAL A 26 8.47 -12.62 17.24
N LEU A 27 7.78 -13.55 16.57
CA LEU A 27 8.34 -14.85 16.20
C LEU A 27 9.26 -14.80 14.97
N ARG A 28 9.06 -13.83 14.07
CA ARG A 28 9.70 -13.76 12.74
C ARG A 28 10.50 -12.48 12.48
N GLY A 29 10.63 -11.61 13.48
CA GLY A 29 11.12 -10.23 13.32
C GLY A 29 12.55 -10.07 12.79
N PHE A 30 13.32 -11.14 12.70
CA PHE A 30 14.72 -11.13 12.23
C PHE A 30 14.93 -11.67 10.81
N GLU A 31 13.87 -12.01 10.06
CA GLU A 31 14.03 -12.60 8.72
C GLU A 31 14.53 -11.59 7.67
N ILE A 32 14.27 -10.29 7.84
CA ILE A 32 14.74 -9.23 6.94
C ILE A 32 15.69 -8.31 7.71
N THR A 33 16.93 -8.23 7.24
CA THR A 33 18.02 -7.48 7.89
C THR A 33 18.09 -6.01 7.49
N ALA A 34 17.56 -5.66 6.32
CA ALA A 34 17.47 -4.28 5.83
C ALA A 34 16.36 -4.17 4.78
N TYR A 35 15.43 -3.25 4.99
CA TYR A 35 14.38 -2.93 4.04
C TYR A 35 14.87 -1.90 3.03
N ASN A 36 14.74 -2.23 1.75
CA ASN A 36 14.95 -1.30 0.66
C ASN A 36 14.05 -1.75 -0.50
N ILE A 37 12.83 -1.21 -0.54
CA ILE A 37 11.82 -1.55 -1.53
C ILE A 37 11.53 -0.29 -2.34
N ARG A 38 11.61 -0.40 -3.67
CA ARG A 38 11.21 0.63 -4.62
C ARG A 38 9.98 0.16 -5.36
N ILE A 39 8.91 0.95 -5.29
CA ILE A 39 7.65 0.68 -5.98
C ILE A 39 7.46 1.77 -7.04
N ASN A 40 7.44 1.37 -8.30
CA ASN A 40 7.09 2.22 -9.43
C ASN A 40 5.60 2.04 -9.75
N LEU A 41 4.93 3.15 -10.03
CA LEU A 41 3.50 3.20 -10.35
C LEU A 41 3.36 3.96 -11.66
N THR A 42 2.68 3.38 -12.64
CA THR A 42 2.38 4.07 -13.91
C THR A 42 1.00 3.68 -14.40
N SER A 43 0.27 4.62 -14.99
CA SER A 43 -1.02 4.36 -15.63
C SER A 43 -0.90 4.49 -17.14
N SER A 44 -1.65 3.68 -17.88
CA SER A 44 -1.73 3.78 -19.34
C SER A 44 -2.17 5.15 -19.85
N SER A 45 -2.89 5.91 -19.00
CA SER A 45 -3.37 7.25 -19.32
C SER A 45 -2.45 8.39 -18.89
N SER A 46 -1.45 8.11 -18.05
CA SER A 46 -0.62 9.12 -17.39
C SER A 46 0.74 9.29 -18.08
N ASN A 47 0.83 9.07 -19.39
CA ASN A 47 2.09 9.10 -20.15
C ASN A 47 2.86 10.43 -20.03
N GLU A 48 2.20 11.51 -19.61
CA GLU A 48 2.79 12.83 -19.42
C GLU A 48 3.14 13.12 -17.94
N GLU A 49 2.70 12.29 -17.00
CA GLU A 49 2.92 12.45 -15.56
C GLU A 49 3.94 11.39 -15.09
N SER A 50 5.19 11.82 -14.94
CA SER A 50 6.23 10.98 -14.32
C SER A 50 6.04 10.98 -12.81
N HIS A 51 5.54 9.87 -12.26
CA HIS A 51 5.42 9.71 -10.81
C HIS A 51 6.74 9.25 -10.20
N ASP A 52 7.18 9.95 -9.16
CA ASP A 52 8.33 9.52 -8.37
C ASP A 52 8.01 8.17 -7.68
N PRO A 53 8.98 7.25 -7.68
CA PRO A 53 8.80 5.97 -7.01
C PRO A 53 8.54 6.13 -5.52
N VAL A 54 7.77 5.22 -4.94
CA VAL A 54 7.70 5.07 -3.49
C VAL A 54 8.90 4.26 -3.04
N VAL A 55 9.67 4.81 -2.11
CA VAL A 55 10.82 4.12 -1.53
C VAL A 55 10.54 3.83 -0.06
N ILE A 56 10.53 2.54 0.29
CA ILE A 56 10.39 2.05 1.66
C ILE A 56 11.78 1.60 2.12
N THR A 57 12.21 2.16 3.24
CA THR A 57 13.49 1.93 3.90
C THR A 57 13.25 1.63 5.38
N ASP A 58 14.28 1.18 6.09
CA ASP A 58 14.20 0.98 7.54
C ASP A 58 13.72 2.23 8.31
N GLY A 59 14.02 3.43 7.79
CA GLY A 59 13.65 4.70 8.41
C GLY A 59 12.18 5.11 8.29
N ASN A 60 11.42 4.51 7.36
CA ASN A 60 10.03 4.89 7.07
C ASN A 60 9.08 3.68 6.95
N LEU A 61 9.50 2.51 7.46
CA LEU A 61 8.76 1.24 7.36
C LEU A 61 7.39 1.27 8.08
N ILE A 62 7.29 2.05 9.16
CA ILE A 62 6.06 2.17 9.96
C ILE A 62 5.08 3.14 9.30
N ASP A 63 5.59 4.07 8.49
CA ASP A 63 4.78 5.10 7.86
C ASP A 63 4.02 4.54 6.66
N THR A 64 2.74 4.90 6.58
CA THR A 64 1.95 4.55 5.40
C THR A 64 2.32 5.51 4.27
N GLN A 65 2.96 4.96 3.23
CA GLN A 65 3.29 5.72 2.03
C GLN A 65 2.06 5.79 1.12
N VAL A 66 1.62 7.01 0.81
CA VAL A 66 0.44 7.26 -0.04
C VAL A 66 0.89 7.94 -1.32
N ARG A 67 0.39 7.44 -2.44
CA ARG A 67 0.56 8.06 -3.76
C ARG A 67 -0.78 8.06 -4.49
N ASP A 68 -1.17 9.25 -4.91
CA ASP A 68 -2.31 9.44 -5.78
C ASP A 68 -1.85 9.32 -7.24
N VAL A 69 -2.57 8.52 -8.01
CA VAL A 69 -2.41 8.44 -9.46
C VAL A 69 -3.56 9.22 -10.07
N GLU A 70 -3.31 10.49 -10.38
CA GLU A 70 -4.32 11.37 -10.94
C GLU A 70 -4.65 10.98 -12.38
N ARG A 71 -5.91 11.21 -12.79
CA ARG A 71 -6.38 11.00 -14.17
C ARG A 71 -6.09 9.60 -14.72
N ALA A 72 -6.02 8.60 -13.84
CA ALA A 72 -5.87 7.20 -14.22
C ALA A 72 -7.16 6.70 -14.90
N TRP A 73 -7.05 6.27 -16.15
CA TRP A 73 -8.08 5.49 -16.85
C TRP A 73 -7.46 4.25 -17.47
N GLY A 74 -8.12 3.10 -17.28
CA GLY A 74 -7.64 1.82 -17.78
C GLY A 74 -6.68 1.10 -16.83
N VAL A 75 -5.50 0.73 -17.33
CA VAL A 75 -4.56 -0.17 -16.63
C VAL A 75 -3.59 0.63 -15.78
N VAL A 76 -3.34 0.15 -14.56
CA VAL A 76 -2.28 0.64 -13.67
C VAL A 76 -1.25 -0.47 -13.52
N TYR A 77 0.00 -0.17 -13.89
CA TYR A 77 1.14 -1.05 -13.72
C TYR A 77 1.85 -0.70 -12.41
N ILE A 78 2.18 -1.74 -11.66
CA ILE A 78 2.84 -1.63 -10.36
C ILE A 78 4.04 -2.57 -10.39
N ASP A 79 5.24 -2.00 -10.34
CA ASP A 79 6.49 -2.75 -10.34
C ASP A 79 7.22 -2.54 -9.01
N GLY A 80 7.48 -3.63 -8.29
CA GLY A 80 8.20 -3.63 -7.03
C GLY A 80 9.59 -4.25 -7.18
N PHE A 81 10.61 -3.56 -6.67
CA PHE A 81 12.00 -4.03 -6.68
C PHE A 81 12.62 -3.89 -5.29
N GLY A 82 13.55 -4.80 -4.94
CA GLY A 82 14.39 -4.67 -3.75
C GLY A 82 14.18 -5.78 -2.71
N ASN A 83 14.53 -5.47 -1.45
CA ASN A 83 14.52 -6.44 -0.35
C ASN A 83 13.46 -6.08 0.69
N GLY A 84 12.57 -7.03 0.96
CA GLY A 84 11.54 -6.97 1.99
C GLY A 84 10.16 -7.36 1.47
N TYR A 85 9.14 -7.17 2.31
CA TYR A 85 7.74 -7.37 1.95
C TYR A 85 6.97 -6.06 2.07
N ALA A 86 6.15 -5.76 1.05
CA ALA A 86 5.25 -4.61 1.06
C ALA A 86 3.82 -5.05 0.74
N LEU A 87 2.86 -4.48 1.45
CA LEU A 87 1.43 -4.61 1.14
C LEU A 87 0.99 -3.35 0.42
N ILE A 88 0.53 -3.50 -0.82
CA ILE A 88 -0.01 -2.39 -1.61
C ILE A 88 -1.54 -2.44 -1.50
N GLN A 89 -2.15 -1.31 -1.12
CA GLN A 89 -3.60 -1.16 -1.06
C GLN A 89 -4.01 -0.05 -2.01
N MET A 90 -4.93 -0.36 -2.92
CA MET A 90 -5.45 0.59 -3.89
C MET A 90 -6.86 1.02 -3.49
N HIS A 91 -7.11 2.33 -3.52
CA HIS A 91 -8.42 2.92 -3.35
C HIS A 91 -8.80 3.64 -4.64
N VAL A 92 -9.98 3.33 -5.19
CA VAL A 92 -10.45 3.89 -6.46
C VAL A 92 -11.77 4.61 -6.22
N GLY A 93 -11.80 5.90 -6.54
CA GLY A 93 -13.02 6.71 -6.57
C GLY A 93 -13.39 7.03 -8.01
N VAL A 94 -14.65 6.77 -8.39
CA VAL A 94 -15.20 7.17 -9.69
C VAL A 94 -16.45 8.03 -9.46
N ASN A 95 -16.58 9.09 -10.24
CA ASN A 95 -17.82 9.86 -10.28
C ASN A 95 -18.84 9.05 -11.10
N VAL A 96 -20.03 8.85 -10.53
CA VAL A 96 -21.13 8.12 -11.19
C VAL A 96 -22.26 9.10 -11.45
N GLU A 97 -22.73 9.18 -12.68
CA GLU A 97 -23.96 9.90 -13.01
C GLU A 97 -25.16 9.06 -12.56
N PHE A 98 -26.01 9.64 -11.71
CA PHE A 98 -27.30 9.06 -11.34
C PHE A 98 -28.38 9.79 -12.13
N ASN A 99 -29.11 9.06 -12.98
CA ASN A 99 -30.38 9.54 -13.53
C ASN A 99 -31.50 9.16 -12.56
N ASP A 100 -32.31 10.15 -12.18
CA ASP A 100 -33.55 9.96 -11.40
C ASP A 100 -34.62 9.19 -12.19
#